data_AF-A0A849GCI2-F1
#
_entry.id   AF-A0A849GCI2-F1
#
_cell.length_a   1.000
_cell.length_b   1.000
_cell.length_c   1.000
_cell.angle_alpha   90.00
_cell.angle_beta   90.00
_cell.angle_gamma   90.00
#
_symmetry.space_group_name_H-M   'P 1'
#
loop_
_entity.id
_entity.type
_entity.pdbx_description
1 polymer ?
#
loop_
_entity_poly.entity_id
_entity_poly.type
_entity_poly.pdbx_seq_one_letter_code
_entity_poly.pdbx_strand_id
1 'polypeptide(L)'
;MEMLVLVVVFVVLFVLGVPIAFCIGTATVASFLLAVDFLPAVTTIAQRMAGGLNSFALLAIPLFILSGQLMARGGIARRLIDFSKAFVGMVPGGLAFVNVVSC
;
A
#
# COMPACT_ATOMS: atom_id res chain seq x y z
N MET A 1 -6.70 27.08 -15.92
CA MET A 1 -7.38 26.06 -16.75
C MET A 1 -7.18 24.66 -16.18
N GLU A 2 -5.96 24.30 -15.79
CA GLU A 2 -5.54 22.94 -15.41
C GLU A 2 -6.26 22.37 -14.19
N MET A 3 -6.45 23.18 -13.12
CA MET A 3 -7.21 22.73 -11.94
C MET A 3 -8.66 22.37 -12.29
N LEU A 4 -9.25 23.06 -13.25
CA LEU A 4 -10.65 22.83 -13.65
C LEU A 4 -10.76 21.52 -14.45
N VAL A 5 -9.80 21.25 -15.34
CA VAL A 5 -9.72 19.98 -16.07
C VAL A 5 -9.51 18.81 -15.11
N LEU A 6 -8.65 18.95 -14.10
CA LEU A 6 -8.40 17.91 -13.11
C LEU A 6 -9.68 17.53 -12.37
N VAL A 7 -10.40 18.53 -11.86
CA VAL A 7 -11.64 18.33 -11.10
C VAL A 7 -12.74 17.72 -11.98
N VAL A 8 -12.90 18.19 -13.22
CA VAL A 8 -13.94 17.67 -14.13
C VAL A 8 -13.65 16.22 -14.52
N VAL A 9 -12.42 15.89 -14.91
CA VAL A 9 -12.04 14.52 -15.29
C VAL A 9 -12.16 13.58 -14.09
N PHE A 10 -11.69 14.01 -12.91
CA PHE A 10 -11.81 13.21 -11.70
C PHE A 10 -13.27 12.90 -11.35
N VAL A 11 -14.15 13.90 -11.34
CA VAL A 11 -15.56 13.73 -10.97
C VAL A 11 -16.28 12.83 -11.98
N VAL A 12 -16.02 12.99 -13.29
CA VAL A 12 -16.63 12.15 -14.33
C VAL A 12 -16.20 10.68 -14.18
N LEU A 13 -14.90 10.40 -14.03
CA LEU A 13 -14.41 9.03 -13.89
C LEU A 13 -14.85 8.39 -12.55
N PHE A 14 -14.93 9.19 -11.49
CA PHE A 14 -15.40 8.71 -10.19
C PHE A 14 -16.88 8.29 -10.24
N VAL A 15 -17.74 9.07 -10.91
CA VAL A 15 -19.16 8.72 -11.09
C VAL A 15 -19.35 7.50 -11.98
N LEU A 16 -18.43 7.26 -12.92
CA LEU A 16 -18.37 6.03 -13.74
C LEU A 16 -17.96 4.77 -12.97
N GLY A 17 -17.65 4.87 -11.66
CA GLY A 17 -17.31 3.74 -10.81
C GLY A 17 -15.88 3.20 -11.02
N VAL A 18 -15.01 3.99 -11.66
CA VAL A 18 -13.60 3.63 -11.87
C VAL A 18 -12.86 3.72 -10.52
N PRO A 19 -11.90 2.81 -10.23
CA PRO A 19 -11.16 2.88 -8.96
C PRO A 19 -10.41 4.22 -8.83
N ILE A 20 -10.46 4.81 -7.63
CA ILE A 20 -9.97 6.16 -7.32
C ILE A 20 -8.53 6.40 -7.80
N ALA A 21 -7.66 5.38 -7.71
CA ALA A 21 -6.29 5.44 -8.20
C ALA A 21 -6.20 5.78 -9.69
N PHE A 22 -7.06 5.19 -10.53
CA PHE A 22 -7.11 5.47 -11.96
C PHE A 22 -7.73 6.84 -12.25
N CYS A 23 -8.74 7.26 -11.47
CA CYS A 23 -9.33 8.59 -11.59
C CYS A 23 -8.30 9.69 -11.36
N ILE A 24 -7.52 9.59 -10.27
CA ILE A 24 -6.48 10.58 -9.93
C ILE A 24 -5.34 10.53 -10.95
N GLY A 25 -4.89 9.33 -11.34
CA GLY A 25 -3.80 9.17 -12.30
C GLY A 25 -4.12 9.80 -13.66
N THR A 26 -5.28 9.47 -14.22
CA THR A 26 -5.70 9.99 -15.53
C THR A 26 -6.03 11.48 -15.50
N ALA A 27 -6.67 11.99 -14.44
CA ALA A 27 -6.95 13.42 -14.29
C ALA A 27 -5.65 14.25 -14.18
N THR A 28 -4.65 13.72 -13.47
CA THR A 28 -3.33 14.37 -13.33
C THR A 28 -2.59 14.39 -14.66
N VAL A 29 -2.58 13.27 -15.39
CA VAL A 29 -1.99 13.17 -16.74
C VAL A 29 -2.66 14.16 -17.68
N ALA A 30 -4.00 14.17 -17.74
CA ALA A 30 -4.77 15.07 -18.60
C ALA A 30 -4.51 16.56 -18.31
N SER A 31 -4.37 16.96 -17.05
CA SER A 31 -4.02 18.34 -16.71
C SER A 31 -2.58 18.70 -17.04
N PHE A 32 -1.62 17.79 -16.87
CA PHE A 32 -0.21 18.06 -17.18
C PHE A 32 0.07 18.18 -18.68
N LEU A 33 -0.65 17.41 -19.50
CA LEU A 33 -0.59 17.46 -20.96
C LEU A 33 -1.11 18.79 -21.54
N LEU A 34 -1.93 19.52 -20.80
CA LEU A 34 -2.43 20.85 -21.20
C LEU A 34 -1.56 22.00 -20.66
N ALA A 35 -0.67 21.70 -19.72
CA ALA A 35 0.17 22.66 -19.01
C ALA A 35 1.52 22.94 -19.69
N VAL A 36 2.07 21.90 -20.31
CA VAL A 36 3.47 21.85 -20.76
C VAL A 36 3.57 21.05 -22.07
N ASP A 37 4.58 21.34 -22.90
CA ASP A 37 4.92 20.53 -24.07
C ASP A 37 4.99 19.03 -23.76
N PHE A 38 4.60 18.21 -24.74
CA PHE A 38 4.37 16.77 -24.61
C PHE A 38 5.60 16.00 -24.06
N LEU A 39 6.81 16.45 -24.42
CA LEU A 39 8.08 15.84 -24.02
C LEU A 39 8.39 16.00 -22.51
N PRO A 40 8.42 17.22 -21.93
CA PRO A 40 8.64 17.41 -20.50
C PRO A 40 7.51 16.91 -19.59
N ALA A 41 6.26 16.89 -20.08
CA ALA A 41 5.12 16.39 -19.31
C ALA A 41 5.24 14.87 -19.05
N VAL A 42 5.55 14.09 -20.08
CA VAL A 42 5.65 12.62 -19.98
C VAL A 42 6.84 12.19 -19.11
N THR A 43 7.98 12.87 -19.22
CA THR A 43 9.17 12.53 -18.42
C THR A 43 8.95 12.80 -16.93
N THR A 44 8.31 13.92 -16.59
CA THR A 44 8.02 14.29 -15.19
C THR A 44 7.03 13.30 -14.56
N ILE A 45 6.00 12.90 -15.29
CA ILE A 45 5.02 11.90 -14.83
C ILE A 45 5.69 10.54 -14.63
N ALA A 46 6.51 10.09 -15.58
CA ALA A 46 7.24 8.82 -15.48
C ALA A 46 8.20 8.81 -14.28
N GLN A 47 8.91 9.90 -14.02
CA GLN A 47 9.77 10.03 -12.83
C GLN A 47 8.97 10.01 -11.52
N ARG A 48 7.81 10.70 -11.46
CA ARG A 48 6.94 10.69 -10.28
C ARG A 48 6.36 9.31 -10.00
N MET A 49 5.93 8.58 -11.04
CA MET A 49 5.47 7.20 -10.93
C MET A 49 6.60 6.25 -10.50
N ALA A 50 7.78 6.35 -11.12
CA ALA A 50 8.95 5.56 -10.74
C ALA A 50 9.40 5.83 -9.30
N GLY A 51 9.34 7.08 -8.84
CA GLY A 51 9.59 7.44 -7.44
C GLY A 51 8.59 6.84 -6.47
N GLY A 52 7.31 6.71 -6.85
CA GLY A 52 6.29 6.04 -6.05
C GLY A 52 6.50 4.52 -5.92
N LEU A 53 6.99 3.88 -6.99
CA LEU A 53 7.35 2.46 -7.00
C LEU A 53 8.62 2.18 -6.19
N ASN A 54 9.53 3.16 -6.12
CA ASN A 54 10.75 3.07 -5.33
C ASN A 54 10.52 3.37 -3.83
N SER A 55 9.27 3.32 -3.37
CA SER A 55 8.92 3.52 -1.97
C SER A 55 9.42 2.34 -1.12
N PHE A 56 10.01 2.65 0.04
CA PHE A 56 10.39 1.67 1.07
C PHE A 56 9.27 0.66 1.38
N ALA A 57 8.01 1.03 1.15
CA ALA A 57 6.87 0.14 1.29
C ALA A 57 6.92 -1.10 0.36
N LEU A 58 7.34 -0.96 -0.90
CA LEU A 58 7.42 -2.10 -1.81
C LEU A 58 8.56 -3.06 -1.45
N LEU A 59 9.65 -2.54 -0.87
CA LEU A 59 10.74 -3.36 -0.30
C LEU A 59 10.34 -4.00 1.05
N ALA A 60 9.45 -3.37 1.80
CA ALA A 60 8.93 -3.93 3.04
C ALA A 60 8.13 -5.21 2.79
N ILE A 61 7.35 -5.31 1.70
CA ILE A 61 6.57 -6.51 1.36
C ILE A 61 7.43 -7.78 1.28
N PRO A 62 8.48 -7.88 0.43
CA PRO A 62 9.30 -9.07 0.34
C PRO A 62 10.11 -9.33 1.62
N LEU A 63 10.56 -8.29 2.33
CA LEU A 63 11.24 -8.46 3.61
C LEU A 63 10.32 -9.02 4.69
N PHE A 64 9.06 -8.55 4.78
CA PHE A 64 8.07 -9.12 5.69
C PHE A 64 7.74 -10.57 5.34
N ILE A 65 7.63 -10.91 4.05
CA ILE A 65 7.43 -12.31 3.61
C ILE A 65 8.64 -13.16 4.01
N LEU A 66 9.86 -12.67 3.78
CA LEU A 66 11.10 -13.35 4.14
C LEU A 66 11.18 -13.58 5.65
N SER A 67 10.95 -12.54 6.46
CA SER A 67 10.92 -12.62 7.92
C SER A 67 9.84 -13.58 8.41
N GLY A 68 8.65 -13.58 7.81
CA GLY A 68 7.58 -14.52 8.12
C GLY A 68 7.96 -15.97 7.82
N GLN A 69 8.61 -16.22 6.67
CA GLN A 69 9.12 -17.55 6.32
C GLN A 69 10.25 -18.01 7.25
N LEU A 70 11.13 -17.09 7.66
CA LEU A 70 12.19 -17.34 8.65
C LEU A 70 11.60 -17.72 10.02
N MET A 71 10.58 -16.99 10.48
CA MET A 71 9.89 -17.28 11.74
C MET A 71 9.15 -18.62 11.70
N ALA A 72 8.52 -18.96 10.58
CA ALA A 72 7.79 -20.21 10.39
C ALA A 72 8.73 -21.42 10.31
N ARG A 73 9.78 -21.35 9.47
CA ARG A 73 10.74 -22.45 9.30
C ARG A 73 11.70 -22.59 10.49
N GLY A 74 12.09 -21.47 11.11
CA GLY A 74 12.96 -21.45 12.29
C GLY A 74 12.28 -21.88 13.59
N GLY A 75 10.97 -22.16 13.57
CA GLY A 75 10.21 -22.54 14.77
C GLY A 75 10.03 -21.42 15.80
N ILE A 76 10.54 -20.22 15.51
CA ILE A 76 10.47 -19.03 16.38
C ILE A 76 9.00 -18.65 16.61
N ALA A 77 8.17 -18.72 15.56
CA ALA A 77 6.74 -18.46 15.67
C ALA A 77 6.05 -19.39 16.69
N ARG A 78 6.37 -20.70 16.66
CA ARG A 78 5.82 -21.66 17.63
C ARG A 78 6.31 -21.38 19.05
N ARG A 79 7.60 -21.09 19.21
CA ARG A 79 8.23 -20.75 20.50
C ARG A 79 7.62 -19.49 21.13
N LEU A 80 7.34 -18.47 20.33
CA LEU A 80 6.64 -17.24 20.76
C LEU A 80 5.20 -17.50 21.18
N ILE A 81 4.48 -18.32 20.41
CA ILE A 81 3.10 -18.71 20.74
C ILE A 81 3.07 -19.51 22.05
N ASP A 82 3.98 -20.47 22.24
CA ASP A 82 4.03 -21.28 23.45
C ASP A 82 4.43 -20.44 24.68
N PHE A 83 5.34 -19.47 24.52
CA PHE A 83 5.64 -18.48 25.57
C PHE A 83 4.42 -17.62 25.91
N SER A 84 3.71 -17.10 24.91
CA SER A 84 2.53 -16.26 25.14
C SER A 84 1.39 -17.07 25.77
N LYS A 85 1.21 -18.34 25.38
CA LYS A 85 0.28 -19.27 26.02
C LYS A 85 0.65 -19.57 27.47
N ALA A 86 1.92 -19.51 27.87
CA ALA A 86 2.29 -19.68 29.28
C ALA A 86 1.72 -18.57 30.16
N PHE A 87 1.54 -17.34 29.63
CA PHE A 87 0.93 -16.23 30.36
C PHE A 87 -0.60 -16.23 30.31
N VAL A 88 -1.20 -16.58 29.16
CA VAL A 88 -2.66 -16.40 28.93
C VAL A 88 -3.43 -17.70 28.67
N GLY A 89 -2.76 -18.85 28.70
CA GLY A 89 -3.32 -20.16 28.32
C GLY A 89 -4.28 -20.77 29.34
N MET A 90 -4.40 -20.19 30.54
CA MET A 90 -5.34 -20.66 31.58
C MET A 90 -6.79 -20.20 31.31
N VAL A 91 -7.00 -19.23 30.40
CA VAL A 91 -8.33 -18.69 30.08
C VAL A 91 -8.89 -19.36 28.83
N PRO A 92 -10.15 -19.87 28.84
CA PRO A 92 -10.78 -20.39 27.62
C PRO A 92 -10.84 -19.29 26.54
N GLY A 93 -10.29 -19.57 25.36
CA GLY A 93 -10.09 -18.58 24.29
C GLY A 93 -8.68 -17.96 24.24
N GLY A 94 -7.71 -18.49 24.99
CA GLY A 94 -6.35 -17.92 25.13
C GLY A 94 -5.61 -17.59 23.83
N LEU A 95 -5.88 -18.28 22.71
CA LEU A 95 -5.30 -17.92 21.40
C LEU A 95 -5.76 -16.54 20.90
N ALA A 96 -7.02 -16.16 21.15
CA ALA A 96 -7.54 -14.85 20.78
C ALA A 96 -6.91 -13.74 21.64
N PHE A 97 -6.73 -14.01 22.94
CA PHE A 97 -6.02 -13.08 23.84
C PHE A 97 -4.54 -12.91 23.45
N VAL A 98 -3.86 -13.99 23.07
CA VAL A 98 -2.47 -13.91 22.58
C VAL A 98 -2.36 -13.03 21.32
N ASN A 99 -3.35 -13.09 20.41
CA ASN A 99 -3.38 -12.20 19.25
C ASN A 99 -3.51 -10.73 19.63
N VAL A 100 -4.35 -10.41 20.63
CA VAL A 100 -4.53 -9.03 21.12
C VAL A 100 -3.31 -8.51 21.88
N VAL A 101 -2.60 -9.37 22.62
CA VAL A 101 -1.38 -8.98 23.34
C VAL A 101 -0.18 -8.83 22.40
N SER A 102 -0.18 -9.53 21.26
CA SER A 102 0.93 -9.52 20.31
C SER A 102 0.82 -8.47 19.20
N CYS A 103 -0.36 -7.90 18.95
CA CYS A 103 -0.59 -6.81 17.99
C CYS A 103 -0.50 -5.44 18.68
#